data_AF-A0A5N1IMZ5-F1
#
_entry.id   AF-A0A5N1IMZ5-F1
#
_cell.length_a   1.000
_cell.length_b   1.000
_cell.length_c   1.000
_cell.angle_alpha   90.00
_cell.angle_beta   90.00
_cell.angle_gamma   90.00
#
_symmetry.space_group_name_H-M   'P 1'
#
loop_
_entity.id
_entity.type
_entity.pdbx_description
1 polymer ?
#
loop_
_entity_poly.entity_id
_entity_poly.type
_entity_poly.pdbx_seq_one_letter_code
_entity_poly.pdbx_strand_id
1 'polypeptide(L)'
;MKRKRTFIVIGLLVILISLFITDPVFNQIVKYYNQEVQYEWRIFNNLFCYLKTAGHCYTNEVNRTNAEIELYRRLLDNYNGQENIEKKLSQVVKSSYRFERTYTDLTNSQTVKMDSLLKYKDQIFAPIVLK
;
A
#
# COMPACT_ATOMS: atom_id res chain seq x y z
N MET A 1 -36.56 29.25 -6.97
CA MET A 1 -35.85 28.17 -6.24
C MET A 1 -35.30 27.05 -7.14
N LYS A 2 -36.06 26.56 -8.14
CA LYS A 2 -35.62 25.50 -9.08
C LYS A 2 -34.33 25.85 -9.87
N ARG A 3 -34.23 27.05 -10.46
CA ARG A 3 -33.04 27.49 -11.22
C ARG A 3 -31.74 27.49 -10.40
N LYS A 4 -31.78 27.91 -9.14
CA LYS A 4 -30.62 27.89 -8.23
C LYS A 4 -30.12 26.46 -7.98
N ARG A 5 -31.03 25.50 -7.82
CA ARG A 5 -30.68 24.07 -7.68
C ARG A 5 -30.04 23.52 -8.96
N THR A 6 -30.55 23.88 -10.13
CA THR A 6 -29.98 23.48 -11.41
C THR A 6 -28.54 23.96 -11.59
N PHE A 7 -28.24 25.22 -11.25
CA PHE A 7 -26.87 25.73 -11.32
C PHE A 7 -25.90 25.03 -10.36
N ILE A 8 -26.35 24.68 -9.15
CA ILE A 8 -25.54 23.92 -8.19
C ILE A 8 -25.21 22.53 -8.75
N VAL A 9 -26.21 21.83 -9.32
CA VAL A 9 -26.02 20.51 -9.91
C VAL A 9 -25.05 20.57 -11.09
N ILE A 10 -25.21 21.53 -12.01
CA ILE A 10 -24.31 21.70 -13.15
C ILE A 10 -22.88 22.02 -12.67
N GLY A 11 -22.72 22.91 -11.69
CA GLY A 11 -21.42 23.25 -11.12
C GLY A 11 -20.70 22.04 -10.51
N LEU A 12 -21.40 21.23 -9.73
CA LEU A 12 -20.85 19.98 -9.18
C LEU A 12 -20.42 19.00 -10.27
N LEU A 13 -21.19 18.91 -11.36
CA LEU A 13 -20.91 18.03 -12.48
C LEU A 13 -19.64 18.46 -13.23
N VAL A 14 -19.46 19.77 -13.45
CA VAL A 14 -18.24 20.32 -14.05
C VAL A 14 -17.01 20.06 -13.18
N ILE A 15 -17.14 20.20 -11.85
CA ILE A 15 -16.05 19.91 -10.90
C ILE A 15 -15.67 18.42 -10.97
N LEU A 16 -16.65 17.51 -10.96
CA LEU A 16 -16.41 16.07 -11.05
C LEU A 16 -15.72 15.68 -12.37
N ILE A 17 -16.17 16.22 -13.50
CA ILE A 17 -15.53 15.97 -14.80
C ILE A 17 -14.09 16.51 -14.80
N SER A 18 -13.87 17.70 -14.25
CA SER A 18 -12.53 18.30 -14.16
C SER A 18 -11.58 17.46 -13.29
N LEU A 19 -12.05 17.00 -12.12
CA LEU A 19 -11.28 16.10 -11.25
C LEU A 19 -10.99 14.76 -11.94
N PHE A 20 -11.92 14.25 -12.74
CA PHE A 20 -11.72 13.02 -13.51
C PHE A 20 -10.67 13.18 -14.62
N ILE A 21 -10.67 14.33 -15.31
CA ILE A 21 -9.71 14.61 -16.39
C ILE A 21 -8.31 14.85 -15.84
N THR A 22 -8.21 15.66 -14.79
CA THR A 22 -6.92 16.04 -14.18
C THR A 22 -6.30 14.90 -13.37
N ASP A 23 -7.13 14.01 -12.83
CA ASP A 23 -6.72 12.87 -12.01
C ASP A 23 -5.68 13.25 -10.94
N PRO A 24 -6.05 14.11 -9.98
CA PRO A 24 -5.12 14.59 -8.98
C PRO A 24 -4.59 13.42 -8.14
N VAL A 25 -3.27 13.35 -8.03
CA VAL A 25 -2.56 12.41 -7.17
C VAL A 25 -2.36 13.04 -5.81
N PHE A 26 -2.79 12.35 -4.77
CA PHE A 26 -2.61 12.75 -3.38
C PHE A 26 -1.56 11.86 -2.74
N ASN A 27 -0.61 12.48 -2.04
CA ASN A 27 0.37 11.75 -1.25
C ASN A 27 -0.25 11.38 0.10
N GLN A 28 -0.21 10.09 0.41
CA GLN A 28 -0.63 9.51 1.69
C GLN A 28 0.58 8.90 2.39
N ILE A 29 0.47 8.69 3.69
CA ILE A 29 1.59 8.19 4.50
C ILE A 29 1.13 6.95 5.28
N VAL A 30 1.91 5.87 5.17
CA VAL A 30 1.86 4.77 6.12
C VAL A 30 3.01 4.99 7.11
N LYS A 31 2.68 5.03 8.41
CA LYS A 31 3.65 5.23 9.48
C LYS A 31 3.54 4.16 10.54
N TYR A 32 4.69 3.74 11.06
CA TYR A 32 4.78 2.90 12.25
C TYR A 32 6.08 3.19 12.97
N TYR A 33 6.00 3.42 14.28
CA TYR A 33 7.15 3.84 15.09
C TYR A 33 7.78 5.13 14.52
N ASN A 34 9.11 5.16 14.31
CA ASN A 34 9.85 6.28 13.72
C ASN A 34 10.03 6.17 12.19
N GLN A 35 9.32 5.25 11.53
CA GLN A 35 9.41 5.04 10.09
C GLN A 35 8.12 5.47 9.39
N GLU A 36 8.29 6.09 8.23
CA GLU A 36 7.19 6.48 7.35
C GLU A 36 7.53 6.19 5.89
N VAL A 37 6.50 5.85 5.12
CA VAL A 37 6.57 5.62 3.68
C VAL A 37 5.39 6.32 3.02
N GLN A 38 5.69 7.11 2.00
CA GLN A 38 4.69 7.82 1.22
C GLN A 38 4.16 6.94 0.08
N TYR A 39 2.89 7.11 -0.28
CA TYR A 39 2.29 6.45 -1.43
C TYR A 39 1.26 7.33 -2.14
N GLU A 40 1.07 7.07 -3.42
CA GLU A 40 0.10 7.77 -4.25
C GLU A 40 -1.31 7.23 -4.04
N TRP A 41 -2.26 8.13 -3.86
CA TRP A 41 -3.69 7.85 -3.80
C TRP A 41 -4.45 8.71 -4.80
N ARG A 42 -5.38 8.11 -5.55
CA ARG A 42 -6.16 8.75 -6.60
C ARG A 42 -7.65 8.58 -6.36
N ILE A 43 -8.45 9.63 -6.53
CA ILE A 43 -9.91 9.59 -6.28
C ILE A 43 -10.60 8.59 -7.21
N PHE A 44 -10.25 8.62 -8.49
CA PHE A 44 -10.88 7.79 -9.53
C PHE A 44 -10.03 6.58 -9.91
N ASN A 45 -9.23 6.07 -8.97
CA ASN A 45 -8.24 5.04 -9.21
C ASN A 45 -8.75 3.86 -10.07
N ASN A 46 -9.88 3.23 -9.72
CA ASN A 46 -10.37 2.05 -10.47
C ASN A 46 -10.84 2.39 -11.89
N LEU A 47 -11.50 3.54 -12.05
CA LEU A 47 -12.02 3.98 -13.34
C LEU A 47 -10.89 4.49 -14.25
N PHE A 48 -9.91 5.19 -13.69
CA PHE A 48 -8.68 5.60 -14.37
C PHE A 48 -7.89 4.38 -14.81
N CYS A 49 -7.65 3.41 -13.92
CA CYS A 49 -6.91 2.20 -14.24
C CYS A 49 -7.55 1.45 -15.42
N TYR A 50 -8.87 1.27 -15.35
CA TYR A 50 -9.60 0.55 -16.37
C TYR A 50 -9.60 1.30 -17.71
N LEU A 51 -9.87 2.61 -17.72
CA LEU A 51 -10.08 3.36 -18.96
C LEU A 51 -8.81 3.93 -19.58
N LYS A 52 -7.83 4.37 -18.78
CA LYS A 52 -6.62 5.05 -19.28
C LYS A 52 -5.41 4.14 -19.42
N THR A 53 -5.26 3.14 -18.54
CA THR A 53 -4.11 2.23 -18.56
C THR A 53 -4.48 0.82 -18.97
N ALA A 54 -5.73 0.58 -19.42
CA ALA A 54 -6.25 -0.74 -19.77
C ALA A 54 -6.07 -1.79 -18.65
N GLY A 55 -6.12 -1.36 -17.40
CA GLY A 55 -5.90 -2.20 -16.22
C GLY A 55 -4.44 -2.32 -15.78
N HIS A 56 -3.48 -1.75 -16.50
CA HIS A 56 -2.05 -1.77 -16.15
C HIS A 56 -1.67 -0.60 -15.22
N CYS A 57 -2.35 -0.49 -14.08
CA CYS A 57 -1.93 0.41 -13.02
C CYS A 57 -2.13 -0.22 -11.64
N TYR A 58 -1.36 0.27 -10.66
CA TYR A 58 -1.59 -0.13 -9.29
C TYR A 58 -2.80 0.58 -8.74
N THR A 59 -3.70 -0.18 -8.12
CA THR A 59 -4.79 0.44 -7.38
C THR A 59 -4.27 1.17 -6.15
N ASN A 60 -5.06 2.08 -5.58
CA ASN A 60 -4.76 2.70 -4.29
C ASN A 60 -4.46 1.66 -3.20
N GLU A 61 -5.17 0.53 -3.24
CA GLU A 61 -4.93 -0.58 -2.33
C GLU A 61 -3.56 -1.20 -2.57
N VAL A 62 -3.18 -1.48 -3.83
CA VAL A 62 -1.85 -2.02 -4.13
C VAL A 62 -0.75 -1.01 -3.80
N ASN A 63 -0.93 0.28 -4.09
CA ASN A 63 0.02 1.34 -3.70
C ASN A 63 0.22 1.36 -2.19
N ARG A 64 -0.88 1.31 -1.43
CA ARG A 64 -0.83 1.25 0.04
C ARG A 64 -0.11 -0.01 0.52
N THR A 65 -0.45 -1.18 -0.03
CA THR A 65 0.19 -2.45 0.36
C THR A 65 1.69 -2.44 0.03
N ASN A 66 2.10 -1.90 -1.12
CA ASN A 66 3.51 -1.74 -1.47
C ASN A 66 4.24 -0.77 -0.52
N ALA A 67 3.57 0.28 -0.05
CA ALA A 67 4.12 1.17 0.96
C ALA A 67 4.22 0.52 2.34
N GLU A 68 3.24 -0.31 2.73
CA GLU A 68 3.30 -1.12 3.96
C GLU A 68 4.46 -2.13 3.89
N ILE A 69 4.65 -2.79 2.75
CA ILE A 69 5.78 -3.69 2.47
C ILE A 69 7.13 -2.96 2.65
N GLU A 70 7.27 -1.80 2.03
CA GLU A 70 8.47 -0.97 2.15
C GLU A 70 8.68 -0.49 3.60
N LEU A 71 7.61 -0.16 4.32
CA LEU A 71 7.68 0.18 5.73
C LEU A 71 8.23 -0.99 6.56
N TYR A 72 7.81 -2.23 6.29
CA TYR A 72 8.32 -3.42 6.98
C TYR A 72 9.80 -3.66 6.70
N ARG A 73 10.25 -3.43 5.46
CA ARG A 73 11.68 -3.49 5.10
C ARG A 73 12.48 -2.44 5.86
N ARG A 74 12.00 -1.19 5.92
CA ARG A 74 12.64 -0.12 6.70
C ARG A 74 12.67 -0.41 8.20
N LEU A 75 11.63 -1.03 8.75
CA LEU A 75 11.61 -1.45 10.15
C LEU A 75 12.67 -2.53 10.44
N LEU A 76 12.91 -3.45 9.50
CA LEU A 76 13.98 -4.44 9.61
C LEU A 76 15.36 -3.80 9.47
N ASP A 77 15.54 -2.86 8.55
CA ASP A 77 16.82 -2.17 8.34
C ASP A 77 17.27 -1.36 9.56
N ASN A 78 16.31 -0.85 10.32
CA ASN A 78 16.54 -0.05 11.52
C ASN A 78 16.27 -0.83 12.82
N TYR A 79 16.15 -2.16 12.73
CA TYR A 79 15.87 -2.99 13.89
C TYR A 79 17.07 -3.00 14.85
N ASN A 80 16.83 -2.61 16.11
CA ASN A 80 17.86 -2.58 17.15
C ASN A 80 17.45 -3.37 18.41
N GLY A 81 16.56 -4.35 18.26
CA GLY A 81 16.09 -5.20 19.36
C GLY A 81 14.78 -4.73 20.00
N GLN A 82 14.03 -3.83 19.36
CA GLN A 82 12.75 -3.36 19.92
C GLN A 82 11.66 -4.44 19.80
N GLU A 83 11.21 -4.98 20.93
CA GLU A 83 10.18 -6.04 21.02
C GLU A 83 8.88 -5.68 20.26
N ASN A 84 8.47 -4.41 20.27
CA ASN A 84 7.28 -3.97 19.54
C ASN A 84 7.39 -4.15 18.02
N ILE A 85 8.59 -3.92 17.46
CA ILE A 85 8.85 -4.12 16.02
C ILE A 85 8.82 -5.62 15.71
N GLU A 86 9.47 -6.43 16.55
CA GLU A 86 9.48 -7.89 16.40
C GLU A 86 8.06 -8.48 16.43
N LYS A 87 7.25 -8.06 17.41
CA LYS A 87 5.84 -8.48 17.52
C LYS A 87 5.04 -8.06 16.30
N LYS A 88 5.21 -6.81 15.84
CA LYS A 88 4.53 -6.29 14.65
C LYS A 88 4.87 -7.08 13.40
N LEU A 89 6.16 -7.30 13.13
CA LEU A 89 6.62 -8.02 11.95
C LEU A 89 6.22 -9.49 11.98
N SER A 90 6.31 -10.13 13.15
CA SER A 90 5.84 -11.51 13.35
C SER A 90 4.35 -11.67 13.09
N GLN A 91 3.54 -10.71 13.56
CA GLN A 91 2.11 -10.70 13.30
C GLN A 91 1.82 -10.48 11.80
N VAL A 92 2.51 -9.54 11.15
CA VAL A 92 2.35 -9.26 9.72
C VAL A 92 2.62 -10.52 8.90
N VAL A 93 3.74 -11.20 9.16
CA VAL A 93 4.11 -12.43 8.45
C VAL A 93 3.03 -13.50 8.62
N LYS A 94 2.53 -13.72 9.84
CA LYS A 94 1.49 -14.72 10.13
C LYS A 94 0.10 -14.35 9.61
N SER A 95 -0.19 -13.06 9.45
CA SER A 95 -1.51 -12.57 9.00
C SER A 95 -1.70 -12.61 7.48
N SER A 96 -0.61 -12.79 6.72
CA SER A 96 -0.62 -12.79 5.26
C SER A 96 -0.13 -14.14 4.76
N TYR A 97 -1.02 -14.91 4.14
CA TYR A 97 -0.67 -16.19 3.52
C TYR A 97 0.56 -16.09 2.60
N ARG A 98 0.69 -14.97 1.87
CA ARG A 98 1.84 -14.72 0.99
C ARG A 98 3.14 -14.66 1.79
N PHE A 99 3.16 -13.92 2.89
CA PHE A 99 4.37 -13.75 3.70
C PHE A 99 4.70 -15.01 4.49
N GLU A 100 3.68 -15.64 5.09
CA GLU A 100 3.84 -16.87 5.86
C GLU A 100 4.41 -18.00 4.99
N ARG A 101 3.86 -18.19 3.78
CA ARG A 101 4.33 -19.20 2.85
C ARG A 101 5.77 -18.94 2.43
N THR A 102 6.09 -17.74 1.96
CA THR A 102 7.46 -17.40 1.54
C THR A 102 8.45 -17.54 2.70
N TYR A 103 8.08 -17.13 3.90
CA TYR A 103 8.92 -17.31 5.09
C TYR A 103 9.19 -18.79 5.38
N THR A 104 8.13 -19.61 5.35
CA THR A 104 8.22 -21.05 5.62
C THR A 104 9.09 -21.74 4.56
N ASP A 105 8.91 -21.40 3.28
CA ASP A 105 9.69 -21.96 2.16
C ASP A 105 11.19 -21.61 2.27
N LEU A 106 11.53 -20.40 2.76
CA LEU A 106 12.92 -19.95 2.89
C LEU A 106 13.63 -20.44 4.16
N THR A 107 12.87 -20.74 5.21
CA THR A 107 13.42 -21.07 6.54
C THR A 107 13.18 -22.50 6.98
N ASN A 108 12.30 -23.23 6.29
CA ASN A 108 11.76 -24.52 6.72
C ASN A 108 11.17 -24.47 8.15
N SER A 109 10.59 -23.34 8.55
CA SER A 109 10.04 -23.13 9.88
C SER A 109 8.77 -22.29 9.88
N GLN A 110 7.82 -22.64 10.74
CA GLN A 110 6.62 -21.85 11.01
C GLN A 110 6.83 -20.82 12.14
N THR A 111 7.95 -20.92 12.86
CA THR A 111 8.29 -19.97 13.93
C THR A 111 9.02 -18.79 13.31
N VAL A 112 8.39 -17.62 13.34
CA VAL A 112 8.99 -16.37 12.87
C VAL A 112 10.10 -15.95 13.82
N LYS A 113 11.32 -15.77 13.29
CA LYS A 113 12.52 -15.31 14.00
C LYS A 113 13.10 -14.09 13.31
N MET A 114 13.60 -13.11 14.07
CA MET A 114 14.14 -11.87 13.47
C MET A 114 15.36 -12.09 12.61
N ASP A 115 16.28 -12.97 12.99
CA ASP A 115 17.47 -13.27 12.16
C ASP A 115 17.07 -13.75 10.76
N SER A 116 16.01 -14.56 10.67
CA SER A 116 15.46 -15.02 9.39
C SER A 116 14.80 -13.88 8.61
N LEU A 117 14.04 -13.00 9.29
CA LEU A 117 13.43 -11.84 8.62
C LEU A 117 14.49 -10.87 8.10
N LEU A 118 15.54 -10.59 8.86
CA LEU A 118 16.66 -9.74 8.44
C LEU A 118 17.38 -10.33 7.23
N LYS A 119 17.65 -11.65 7.25
CA LYS A 119 18.33 -12.36 6.18
C LYS A 119 17.53 -12.39 4.87
N TYR A 120 16.21 -12.56 4.96
CA TYR A 120 15.33 -12.82 3.81
C TYR A 120 14.31 -11.71 3.55
N LYS A 121 14.55 -10.49 4.05
CA LYS A 121 13.58 -9.38 4.03
C LYS A 121 13.07 -9.08 2.61
N ASP A 122 13.95 -9.11 1.62
CA ASP A 122 13.63 -8.71 0.24
C ASP A 122 12.77 -9.76 -0.49
N GLN A 123 12.93 -11.03 -0.12
CA GLN A 123 12.15 -12.13 -0.65
C GLN A 123 10.79 -12.21 0.05
N ILE A 124 10.77 -12.10 1.39
CA ILE A 124 9.53 -12.16 2.18
C ILE A 124 8.65 -10.95 1.87
N PHE A 125 9.22 -9.76 1.91
CA PHE A 125 8.52 -8.50 1.68
C PHE A 125 8.75 -8.00 0.25
N ALA A 126 8.49 -8.87 -0.74
CA ALA A 126 8.55 -8.47 -2.14
C ALA A 126 7.33 -7.59 -2.53
N PRO A 127 7.53 -6.51 -3.30
CA PRO A 127 6.43 -5.67 -3.76
C PRO A 127 5.49 -6.45 -4.68
N ILE A 128 4.23 -6.06 -4.71
CA ILE A 128 3.26 -6.55 -5.69
C ILE A 128 3.62 -5.90 -7.03
N VAL A 129 3.86 -6.74 -8.03
CA VAL A 129 4.17 -6.32 -9.41
C VAL A 129 3.00 -6.66 -10.32
N LEU A 130 2.58 -5.72 -11.18
CA LEU A 130 1.58 -5.99 -12.22
C LEU A 130 2.18 -6.97 -13.24
N LYS A 131 1.42 -8.00 -13.59
CA LYS A 131 1.78 -8.95 -14.67
C LYS A 131 1.24 -8.47 -16.00
#